data_AF-A0A1A3P5K9-F1
#
_entry.id   AF-A0A1A3P5K9-F1
#
_cell.length_a   1.000
_cell.length_b   1.000
_cell.length_c   1.000
_cell.angle_alpha   90.00
_cell.angle_beta   90.00
_cell.angle_gamma   90.00
#
_symmetry.space_group_name_H-M   'P 1'
#
loop_
_entity.id
_entity.type
_entity.pdbx_description
1 polymer ?
#
loop_
_entity_poly.entity_id
_entity_poly.type
_entity_poly.pdbx_seq_one_letter_code
_entity_poly.pdbx_strand_id
1 'polypeptide(L)'
;MTDSPYSEQPAPQDLKKIAADFATARRLFADMAAADQEGVAEGLRRVEESGRGASVLLAACQLGLEFARTCESANLLRDDEGPLTLQVFLDSSALNQLAAQAD
;
A
#
# COMPACT_ATOMS: atom_id res chain seq x y z
N MET A 1 14.53 -20.77 -24.44
CA MET A 1 14.83 -19.51 -23.75
C MET A 1 13.52 -18.78 -23.61
N THR A 2 12.95 -18.77 -22.41
CA THR A 2 11.72 -18.03 -22.11
C THR A 2 12.12 -16.58 -21.88
N ASP A 3 11.77 -15.70 -22.81
CA ASP A 3 11.83 -14.26 -22.57
C ASP A 3 11.01 -13.95 -21.33
N SER A 4 11.66 -13.43 -20.29
CA SER A 4 10.98 -13.00 -19.09
C SER A 4 10.12 -11.79 -19.48
N PRO A 5 8.79 -11.81 -19.32
CA PRO A 5 7.93 -10.67 -19.64
C PRO A 5 8.19 -9.44 -18.75
N TYR A 6 9.17 -9.53 -17.85
CA TYR A 6 9.59 -8.49 -16.91
C TYR A 6 10.92 -7.82 -17.28
N SER A 7 11.53 -8.14 -18.43
CA SER A 7 12.81 -7.56 -18.85
C SER A 7 12.71 -6.26 -19.64
N GLU A 8 11.49 -5.82 -20.00
CA GLU A 8 11.30 -4.54 -20.67
C GLU A 8 11.14 -3.42 -19.63
N GLN A 9 12.03 -2.43 -19.70
CA GLN A 9 11.85 -1.20 -18.93
C GLN A 9 10.48 -0.60 -19.28
N PRO A 10 9.64 -0.26 -18.28
CA PRO A 10 8.33 0.30 -18.54
C PRO A 10 8.45 1.59 -19.35
N ALA A 11 7.54 1.76 -20.31
CA ALA A 11 7.57 2.93 -21.17
C ALA A 11 7.39 4.22 -20.34
N PRO A 12 7.98 5.36 -20.75
CA PRO A 12 7.90 6.60 -20.00
C PRO A 12 6.47 7.06 -19.66
N GLN A 13 5.49 6.76 -20.51
CA GLN A 13 4.08 7.05 -20.22
C GLN A 13 3.52 6.23 -19.05
N ASP A 14 3.98 5.00 -18.86
CA ASP A 14 3.50 4.12 -17.80
C ASP A 14 4.11 4.53 -16.46
N LEU A 15 5.37 4.98 -16.47
CA LEU A 15 6.00 5.60 -15.30
C LEU A 15 5.23 6.83 -14.80
N LYS A 16 4.72 7.68 -15.71
CA LYS A 16 3.89 8.84 -15.33
C LYS A 16 2.57 8.41 -14.69
N LYS A 17 1.91 7.37 -15.22
CA LYS A 17 0.67 6.84 -14.65
C LYS A 17 0.91 6.25 -13.27
N ILE A 18 1.98 5.46 -13.11
CA ILE A 18 2.38 4.90 -11.81
C ILE A 18 2.64 6.03 -10.81
N ALA A 19 3.39 7.07 -11.19
CA ALA A 19 3.63 8.21 -10.32
C ALA A 19 2.33 8.92 -9.89
N ALA A 20 1.35 9.03 -10.79
CA ALA A 20 0.03 9.57 -10.47
C ALA A 20 -0.73 8.66 -9.49
N ASP A 21 -0.68 7.34 -9.67
CA ASP A 21 -1.32 6.38 -8.75
C ASP A 21 -0.78 6.53 -7.32
N PHE A 22 0.55 6.67 -7.17
CA PHE A 22 1.20 6.94 -5.88
C PHE A 22 0.82 8.30 -5.29
N ALA A 23 0.69 9.33 -6.12
CA ALA A 23 0.27 10.66 -5.66
C ALA A 23 -1.17 10.63 -5.12
N THR A 24 -2.08 9.95 -5.84
CA THR A 24 -3.46 9.73 -5.41
C THR A 24 -3.52 8.96 -4.10
N ALA A 25 -2.77 7.86 -3.97
CA ALA A 25 -2.72 7.06 -2.74
C ALA A 25 -2.24 7.88 -1.53
N ARG A 26 -1.15 8.67 -1.68
CA ARG A 26 -0.66 9.57 -0.63
C ARG A 26 -1.70 10.61 -0.23
N ARG A 27 -2.39 11.19 -1.20
CA ARG A 27 -3.40 12.21 -0.94
C ARG A 27 -4.58 11.63 -0.17
N LEU A 28 -5.08 10.46 -0.58
CA LEU A 28 -6.13 9.74 0.13
C LEU A 28 -5.73 9.44 1.59
N PHE A 29 -4.49 8.98 1.83
CA PHE A 29 -4.01 8.80 3.20
C PHE A 29 -4.00 10.10 4.01
N ALA A 30 -3.55 11.20 3.41
CA ALA A 30 -3.53 12.50 4.08
C ALA A 30 -4.95 13.00 4.41
N ASP A 31 -5.89 12.90 3.47
CA ASP A 31 -7.27 13.34 3.66
C ASP A 31 -7.98 12.46 4.71
N MET A 32 -7.76 11.13 4.70
CA MET A 32 -8.26 10.22 5.74
C MET A 32 -7.68 10.55 7.13
N ALA A 33 -6.36 10.82 7.22
CA ALA A 33 -5.71 11.18 8.48
C ALA A 33 -6.21 12.54 9.02
N ALA A 34 -6.57 13.46 8.13
CA ALA A 34 -7.17 14.75 8.47
C ALA A 34 -8.68 14.66 8.79
N ALA A 35 -9.29 13.47 8.66
CA ALA A 35 -10.73 13.27 8.70
C ALA A 35 -11.52 14.15 7.71
N ASP A 36 -10.89 14.55 6.60
CA ASP A 36 -11.48 15.36 5.53
C ASP A 36 -12.34 14.48 4.62
N GLN A 37 -13.63 14.38 4.94
CA GLN A 37 -14.58 13.56 4.19
C GLN A 37 -14.78 14.06 2.75
N GLU A 38 -14.66 15.37 2.51
CA GLU A 38 -14.79 15.94 1.16
C GLU A 38 -13.57 15.58 0.30
N GLY A 39 -12.37 15.72 0.87
CA GLY A 39 -11.12 15.29 0.23
C GLY A 39 -11.10 13.80 -0.10
N VAL A 40 -11.57 12.95 0.82
CA VAL A 40 -11.70 11.50 0.58
C VAL A 40 -12.68 11.23 -0.57
N ALA A 41 -13.87 11.85 -0.57
CA ALA A 41 -14.85 11.65 -1.63
C ALA A 41 -14.35 12.12 -3.00
N GLU A 42 -13.66 13.26 -3.07
CA GLU A 42 -13.00 13.77 -4.28
C GLU A 42 -11.94 12.80 -4.79
N GLY A 43 -11.09 12.28 -3.90
CA GLY A 43 -10.07 11.31 -4.23
C GLY A 43 -10.66 10.02 -4.81
N LEU A 44 -11.71 9.48 -4.18
CA LEU A 44 -12.39 8.27 -4.66
C LEU A 44 -13.05 8.47 -6.02
N ARG A 45 -13.67 9.63 -6.28
CA ARG A 45 -14.23 9.95 -7.59
C ARG A 45 -13.18 9.98 -8.69
N ARG A 46 -12.01 10.58 -8.44
CA ARG A 46 -10.89 10.58 -9.41
C ARG A 46 -10.38 9.17 -9.69
N VAL A 47 -10.35 8.32 -8.67
CA VAL A 47 -9.98 6.90 -8.82
C VAL A 47 -10.98 6.20 -9.75
N GLU A 48 -12.28 6.40 -9.53
CA GLU A 48 -13.35 5.86 -10.37
C GLU A 48 -13.23 6.35 -11.82
N GLU A 49 -13.15 7.66 -12.04
CA GLU A 49 -13.05 8.30 -13.35
C GLU A 49 -11.83 7.82 -14.16
N SER A 50 -10.71 7.56 -13.48
CA SER A 50 -9.49 7.06 -14.13
C SER A 50 -9.58 5.58 -14.52
N GLY A 51 -10.48 4.79 -13.91
CA GLY A 51 -10.53 3.34 -14.05
C GLY A 51 -9.32 2.61 -13.45
N ARG A 52 -8.52 3.27 -12.60
CA ARG A 52 -7.23 2.75 -12.07
C ARG A 52 -7.29 2.31 -10.61
N GLY A 53 -8.46 1.97 -10.08
CA GLY A 53 -8.65 1.58 -8.68
C GLY A 53 -7.65 0.53 -8.17
N ALA A 54 -7.43 -0.54 -8.93
CA ALA A 54 -6.46 -1.57 -8.56
C ALA A 54 -5.01 -1.06 -8.51
N SER A 55 -4.62 -0.18 -9.42
CA SER A 55 -3.26 0.39 -9.45
C SER A 55 -3.04 1.37 -8.29
N VAL A 56 -4.04 2.18 -7.95
CA VAL A 56 -3.99 3.08 -6.79
C VAL A 56 -3.94 2.29 -5.49
N LEU A 57 -4.72 1.20 -5.37
CA LEU A 57 -4.66 0.29 -4.23
C LEU A 57 -3.28 -0.35 -4.08
N LEU A 58 -2.69 -0.83 -5.19
CA LEU A 58 -1.34 -1.39 -5.17
C LEU A 58 -0.31 -0.36 -4.70
N ALA A 59 -0.39 0.88 -5.18
CA ALA A 59 0.48 1.97 -4.74
C ALA A 59 0.31 2.27 -3.24
N ALA A 60 -0.92 2.25 -2.73
CA ALA A 60 -1.20 2.40 -1.30
C ALA A 60 -0.57 1.27 -0.46
N CYS A 61 -0.69 0.01 -0.91
CA CYS A 61 -0.05 -1.13 -0.25
C CYS A 61 1.48 -0.99 -0.25
N GLN A 62 2.09 -0.56 -1.36
CA GLN A 62 3.53 -0.34 -1.45
C GLN A 62 4.00 0.74 -0.45
N LEU A 63 3.29 1.86 -0.36
CA LEU A 63 3.57 2.91 0.62
C LEU A 63 3.48 2.38 2.07
N GLY A 64 2.47 1.56 2.37
CA GLY A 64 2.33 0.94 3.69
C GLY A 64 3.49 -0.01 4.03
N LEU A 65 3.94 -0.82 3.07
CA LEU A 65 5.08 -1.72 3.24
C LEU A 65 6.40 -0.94 3.41
N GLU A 66 6.60 0.14 2.66
CA GLU A 66 7.76 1.02 2.81
C GLU A 66 7.78 1.70 4.19
N PHE A 67 6.62 2.17 4.65
CA PHE A 67 6.47 2.70 6.01
C PHE A 67 6.84 1.64 7.05
N ALA A 68 6.30 0.43 6.93
CA ALA A 68 6.55 -0.63 7.88
C ALA A 68 8.03 -1.06 7.91
N ARG A 69 8.70 -1.16 6.76
CA ARG A 69 10.15 -1.40 6.67
C ARG A 69 10.95 -0.27 7.32
N THR A 70 10.50 0.97 7.17
CA THR A 70 11.14 2.12 7.83
C THR A 70 11.02 1.99 9.35
N CYS A 71 9.84 1.64 9.86
CA CYS A 71 9.62 1.38 11.28
C CYS A 71 10.49 0.23 11.79
N GLU A 72 10.61 -0.88 11.04
CA GLU A 72 11.49 -2.00 11.37
C GLU A 72 12.95 -1.56 11.50
N SER A 73 13.47 -0.86 10.48
CA SER A 73 14.85 -0.38 10.45
C SER A 73 15.17 0.63 11.56
N ALA A 74 14.17 1.37 12.03
CA ALA A 74 14.26 2.31 13.13
C ALA A 74 13.97 1.67 14.51
N ASN A 75 13.72 0.35 14.58
CA ASN A 75 13.32 -0.37 15.80
C ASN A 75 12.05 0.20 16.46
N LEU A 76 11.11 0.66 15.64
CA LEU A 76 9.80 1.19 16.05
C LEU A 76 8.69 0.14 15.97
N LEU A 77 8.88 -0.97 15.24
CA LEU A 77 7.98 -2.12 15.29
C LEU A 77 8.26 -2.94 16.54
N ARG A 78 7.38 -2.84 17.55
CA ARG A 78 7.51 -3.53 18.83
C ARG A 78 6.13 -3.86 19.40
N ASP A 79 6.03 -4.93 20.16
CA ASP A 79 4.87 -5.28 20.98
C ASP A 79 5.30 -5.50 22.45
N ASP A 80 4.40 -6.09 23.25
CA ASP A 80 4.64 -6.40 24.66
C ASP A 80 5.75 -7.47 24.87
N GLU A 81 6.07 -8.27 23.85
CA GLU A 81 7.08 -9.33 23.89
C GLU A 81 8.45 -8.87 23.37
N GLY A 82 8.50 -7.82 22.55
CA GLY A 82 9.74 -7.18 22.15
C GLY A 82 9.72 -6.57 20.74
N PRO A 83 10.90 -6.41 20.11
CA PRO A 83 10.99 -5.99 18.72
C PRO A 83 10.35 -7.00 17.77
N LEU A 84 9.57 -6.48 16.81
CA LEU A 84 8.94 -7.25 15.76
C LEU A 84 9.64 -7.00 14.43
N THR A 85 9.80 -8.08 13.65
CA THR A 85 10.12 -7.93 12.22
C THR A 85 8.83 -7.70 11.44
N LEU A 86 8.93 -7.06 10.27
CA LEU A 86 7.78 -6.89 9.39
C LEU A 86 7.18 -8.25 9.00
N GLN A 87 8.04 -9.24 8.74
CA GLN A 87 7.62 -10.59 8.37
C GLN A 87 6.78 -11.24 9.48
N VAL A 88 7.27 -11.21 10.73
CA VAL A 88 6.55 -11.78 11.87
C VAL A 88 5.20 -11.08 12.08
N PHE A 89 5.15 -9.76 11.94
CA PHE A 89 3.89 -9.01 12.05
C PHE A 89 2.85 -9.45 10.99
N LEU A 90 3.28 -9.61 9.74
CA LEU A 90 2.40 -10.03 8.64
C LEU A 90 1.90 -11.47 8.83
N ASP A 91 2.78 -12.38 9.25
CA ASP A 91 2.43 -13.78 9.48
C ASP A 91 1.43 -13.94 10.62
N SER A 92 1.65 -13.24 11.74
CA SER A 92 0.71 -13.21 12.88
C SER A 92 -0.65 -12.63 12.48
N SER A 93 -0.66 -11.57 11.67
CA SER A 93 -1.91 -10.97 11.19
C SER A 93 -2.71 -11.92 10.30
N ALA A 94 -2.05 -12.66 9.41
CA ALA A 94 -2.69 -13.64 8.54
C ALA A 94 -3.26 -14.83 9.33
N LEU A 95 -2.51 -15.34 10.32
CA LEU A 95 -2.97 -16.43 11.18
C LEU A 95 -4.20 -16.02 12.01
N ASN A 96 -4.23 -14.80 12.55
CA ASN A 96 -5.36 -14.29 13.31
C ASN A 96 -6.64 -14.18 12.45
N GLN A 97 -6.52 -13.81 11.17
CA GLN A 97 -7.67 -13.78 10.26
C GLN A 97 -8.20 -15.17 9.95
N LEU A 98 -7.33 -16.18 9.77
CA LEU A 98 -7.74 -17.56 9.56
C LEU A 98 -8.44 -18.14 10.80
N ALA A 99 -7.93 -17.84 11.99
CA ALA A 99 -8.55 -18.25 13.24
C ALA A 99 -9.95 -17.62 13.42
N ALA A 100 -10.09 -16.33 13.14
CA ALA A 100 -11.38 -15.62 13.23
C ALA A 100 -12.43 -16.10 12.20
N GLN A 101 -12.03 -16.79 11.14
CA GLN A 101 -12.92 -17.39 10.14
C GLN A 101 -13.29 -18.85 10.46
N ALA A 102 -12.61 -19.48 11.41
CA ALA A 102 -12.84 -20.86 11.82
C ALA A 102 -13.85 -21.00 12.98
N ASP A 103 -14.15 -19.90 13.67
CA ASP A 103 -15.20 -19.75 14.69
C ASP A 103 -16.53 -19.24 14.09
#